data_AF-K2C9B6-F1
#
_entry.id   AF-K2C9B6-F1
#
_cell.length_a   1.000
_cell.length_b   1.000
_cell.length_c   1.000
_cell.angle_alpha   90.00
_cell.angle_beta   90.00
_cell.angle_gamma   90.00
#
_symmetry.space_group_name_H-M   'P 1'
#
loop_
_entity.id
_entity.type
_entity.pdbx_description
1 polymer ?
#
loop_
_entity_poly.entity_id
_entity_poly.type
_entity_poly.pdbx_seq_one_letter_code
_entity_poly.pdbx_strand_id
1 'polypeptide(L)'
;MPSINFLSGGQTPLQATQHLQAMNAMGNLPWHLSFSYARALQEPCMEKWRGKSENKKAAQTVLLHRAKLNQLATLGQYQSQLENELNAYHE
;
A
#
# COMPACT_ATOMS: atom_id res chain seq x y z
N MET A 1 20.28 14.63 -2.81
CA MET A 1 19.44 13.56 -2.24
C MET A 1 18.48 13.09 -3.33
N PRO A 2 18.39 11.79 -3.68
CA PRO A 2 17.61 11.33 -4.83
C PRO A 2 16.14 11.00 -4.52
N SER A 3 15.83 10.57 -3.28
CA SER A 3 14.48 10.17 -2.89
C SER A 3 14.20 10.41 -1.40
N ILE A 4 12.91 10.54 -1.07
CA ILE A 4 12.39 10.58 0.30
C ILE A 4 11.45 9.38 0.45
N ASN A 5 11.74 8.52 1.43
CA ASN A 5 10.95 7.33 1.71
C ASN A 5 10.19 7.52 3.02
N PHE A 6 8.88 7.73 2.93
CA PHE A 6 8.05 8.04 4.10
C PHE A 6 7.84 6.82 4.98
N LEU A 7 7.84 7.04 6.29
CA LEU A 7 7.35 6.09 7.27
C LEU A 7 5.84 6.24 7.45
N SER A 8 5.12 5.15 7.77
CA SER A 8 3.67 5.22 7.90
C SER A 8 3.20 5.85 9.21
N GLY A 9 4.06 5.94 10.23
CA GLY A 9 3.85 6.81 11.40
C GLY A 9 2.63 6.51 12.30
N GLY A 10 1.96 5.36 12.14
CA GLY A 10 0.72 5.05 12.85
C GLY A 10 -0.56 5.34 12.06
N GLN A 11 -0.43 5.81 10.82
CA GLN A 11 -1.54 5.87 9.88
C GLN A 11 -2.03 4.47 9.53
N THR A 12 -3.32 4.38 9.21
CA THR A 12 -3.89 3.17 8.61
C THR A 12 -3.26 2.88 7.25
N PRO A 13 -3.30 1.63 6.76
CA PRO A 13 -2.83 1.27 5.43
C PRO A 13 -3.41 2.16 4.32
N LEU A 14 -4.71 2.44 4.38
CA LEU A 14 -5.41 3.29 3.41
C LEU A 14 -4.89 4.74 3.44
N GLN A 15 -4.81 5.34 4.63
CA GLN A 15 -4.33 6.72 4.77
C GLN A 15 -2.89 6.87 4.27
N ALA A 16 -2.00 5.92 4.60
CA ALA A 16 -0.61 5.97 4.16
C ALA A 16 -0.47 5.91 2.63
N THR A 17 -1.31 5.12 1.95
CA THR A 17 -1.39 5.08 0.49
C THR A 17 -1.97 6.38 -0.08
N GLN A 18 -3.08 6.87 0.48
CA GLN A 18 -3.75 8.10 0.00
C GLN A 18 -2.88 9.34 0.14
N HIS A 19 -2.15 9.49 1.24
CA HIS A 19 -1.25 10.63 1.42
C HIS A 19 -0.06 10.56 0.46
N LEU A 20 0.55 9.37 0.27
CA LEU A 20 1.63 9.21 -0.71
C LEU A 20 1.15 9.53 -2.14
N GLN A 21 -0.04 9.07 -2.49
CA GLN A 21 -0.69 9.39 -3.77
C GLN A 21 -0.88 10.90 -3.91
N ALA A 22 -1.48 11.55 -2.91
CA ALA A 22 -1.76 12.99 -2.96
C ALA A 22 -0.46 13.78 -3.16
N MET A 23 0.62 13.39 -2.48
CA MET A 23 1.93 14.02 -2.66
C MET A 23 2.49 13.83 -4.07
N ASN A 24 2.48 12.60 -4.60
CA ASN A 24 3.00 12.34 -5.96
C ASN A 24 2.11 12.92 -7.07
N ALA A 25 0.81 13.07 -6.83
CA ALA A 25 -0.12 13.71 -7.77
C ALA A 25 0.09 15.22 -7.91
N MET A 26 0.76 15.88 -6.95
CA MET A 26 1.14 17.30 -7.10
C MET A 26 2.11 17.53 -8.26
N GLY A 27 2.87 16.49 -8.65
CA GLY A 27 3.84 16.55 -9.73
C GLY A 27 5.01 17.51 -9.48
N ASN A 28 5.94 17.55 -10.43
CA ASN A 28 7.09 18.48 -10.45
C ASN A 28 7.85 18.60 -9.11
N LEU A 29 8.18 17.45 -8.51
CA LEU A 29 8.95 17.41 -7.27
C LEU A 29 10.45 17.20 -7.57
N PRO A 30 11.35 17.89 -6.85
CA PRO A 30 12.80 17.76 -7.05
C PRO A 30 13.36 16.41 -6.55
N TRP A 31 12.56 15.61 -5.84
CA TRP A 31 12.93 14.29 -5.32
C TRP A 31 11.81 13.28 -5.58
N HIS A 32 12.20 12.02 -5.74
CA HIS A 32 11.23 10.93 -5.81
C HIS A 32 10.63 10.66 -4.43
N LEU A 33 9.30 10.65 -4.32
CA LEU A 33 8.61 10.32 -3.08
C LEU A 33 8.12 8.88 -3.11
N SER A 34 8.59 8.07 -2.17
CA SER A 34 8.24 6.67 -2.05
C SER A 34 7.97 6.28 -0.59
N PHE A 35 7.79 4.99 -0.32
CA PHE A 35 7.42 4.47 0.99
C PHE A 35 8.49 3.55 1.60
N SER A 36 8.65 3.66 2.91
CA SER A 36 9.32 2.69 3.78
C SER A 36 8.34 2.32 4.91
N TYR A 37 7.33 1.54 4.55
CA TYR A 37 6.21 1.21 5.44
C TYR A 37 6.37 -0.16 6.09
N ALA A 38 6.19 -0.19 7.41
CA ALA A 38 6.04 -1.44 8.17
C ALA A 38 4.55 -1.77 8.34
N ARG A 39 3.89 -1.16 9.34
CA ARG A 39 2.49 -1.43 9.68
C ARG A 39 1.54 -1.24 8.49
N ALA A 40 1.63 -0.11 7.79
CA ALA A 40 0.75 0.17 6.64
C ALA A 40 0.90 -0.82 5.47
N LEU A 41 1.99 -1.58 5.41
CA LEU A 41 2.19 -2.63 4.41
C LEU A 41 1.74 -4.00 4.93
N GLN A 42 2.07 -4.33 6.18
CA GLN A 42 1.93 -5.69 6.73
C GLN A 42 0.61 -5.93 7.46
N GLU A 43 -0.02 -4.90 8.05
CA GLU A 43 -1.21 -5.06 8.90
C GLU A 43 -2.36 -5.83 8.21
N PRO A 44 -2.77 -5.51 6.96
CA PRO A 44 -3.81 -6.28 6.28
C PRO A 44 -3.43 -7.75 6.04
N CYS A 45 -2.16 -8.01 5.73
CA CYS A 45 -1.63 -9.37 5.54
C CYS A 45 -1.68 -10.17 6.84
N MET A 46 -1.26 -9.56 7.95
CA MET A 46 -1.27 -10.18 9.28
C MET A 46 -2.70 -10.49 9.74
N GLU A 47 -3.64 -9.59 9.51
CA GLU A 47 -5.08 -9.79 9.79
C GLU A 47 -5.68 -10.94 8.98
N LYS A 48 -5.27 -11.11 7.72
CA LYS A 48 -5.69 -12.24 6.89
C LYS A 48 -5.02 -13.54 7.32
N TRP A 49 -3.75 -13.49 7.70
CA TRP A 49 -2.96 -14.66 8.07
C TRP A 49 -3.43 -15.28 9.40
N ARG A 50 -3.60 -14.47 10.45
CA ARG A 50 -3.95 -14.91 11.82
C ARG A 50 -3.05 -16.01 12.39
N GLY A 51 -1.81 -16.11 11.93
CA GLY A 51 -0.88 -17.17 12.32
C GLY A 51 -1.22 -18.57 11.79
N LYS A 52 -2.24 -18.70 10.94
CA LYS A 52 -2.75 -19.98 10.44
C LYS A 52 -2.06 -20.37 9.13
N SER A 53 -1.54 -21.60 9.06
CA SER A 53 -0.79 -22.04 7.88
C SER A 53 -1.66 -22.14 6.62
N GLU A 54 -2.93 -22.51 6.79
CA GLU A 54 -3.94 -22.55 5.73
C GLU A 54 -4.19 -21.17 5.09
N ASN A 55 -3.94 -20.08 5.81
CA ASN A 55 -4.16 -18.71 5.33
C ASN A 55 -2.96 -18.09 4.60
N LYS A 56 -1.80 -18.77 4.53
CA LYS A 56 -0.56 -18.21 3.98
C LYS A 56 -0.76 -17.61 2.59
N LYS A 57 -1.39 -18.36 1.68
CA LYS A 57 -1.61 -17.90 0.30
C LYS A 57 -2.53 -16.68 0.25
N ALA A 58 -3.62 -16.69 1.02
CA ALA A 58 -4.55 -15.57 1.08
C ALA A 58 -3.88 -14.30 1.66
N ALA A 59 -3.04 -14.46 2.68
CA ALA A 59 -2.28 -13.36 3.28
C ALA A 59 -1.24 -12.78 2.29
N GLN A 60 -0.55 -13.63 1.53
CA GLN A 60 0.36 -13.20 0.47
C GLN A 60 -0.36 -12.39 -0.61
N THR A 61 -1.57 -12.80 -1.02
CA THR A 61 -2.38 -12.01 -1.98
C THR A 61 -2.69 -10.62 -1.42
N VAL A 62 -3.06 -10.52 -0.14
CA VAL A 62 -3.33 -9.25 0.52
C VAL A 62 -2.07 -8.37 0.62
N LEU A 63 -0.91 -8.96 0.94
CA LEU A 63 0.37 -8.25 0.97
C LEU A 63 0.74 -7.68 -0.41
N LEU A 64 0.65 -8.51 -1.45
CA LEU A 64 0.95 -8.10 -2.83
C LEU A 64 0.02 -7.00 -3.30
N HIS A 65 -1.27 -7.10 -2.96
CA HIS A 65 -2.23 -6.05 -3.28
C HIS A 65 -1.85 -4.72 -2.60
N ARG A 66 -1.55 -4.73 -1.30
CA ARG A 66 -1.14 -3.51 -0.59
C ARG A 66 0.16 -2.92 -1.15
N ALA A 67 1.12 -3.78 -1.54
CA ALA A 67 2.35 -3.36 -2.20
C ALA A 67 2.06 -2.68 -3.56
N LYS A 68 1.18 -3.27 -4.38
CA LYS A 68 0.73 -2.71 -5.67
C LYS A 68 0.08 -1.34 -5.48
N LEU A 69 -0.79 -1.18 -4.49
CA LEU A 69 -1.44 0.11 -4.23
C LEU A 69 -0.44 1.19 -3.80
N ASN A 70 0.53 0.86 -2.94
CA ASN A 70 1.59 1.80 -2.58
C ASN A 70 2.52 2.11 -3.76
N GLN A 71 2.81 1.14 -4.63
CA GLN A 71 3.56 1.38 -5.87
C GLN A 71 2.80 2.35 -6.79
N LEU A 72 1.50 2.15 -6.98
CA LEU A 72 0.67 3.06 -7.78
C LEU A 72 0.61 4.46 -7.15
N ALA A 73 0.57 4.55 -5.82
CA ALA A 73 0.63 5.83 -5.11
C ALA A 73 1.99 6.54 -5.30
N THR A 74 3.10 5.79 -5.33
CA THR A 74 4.43 6.31 -5.70
C THR A 74 4.46 6.87 -7.12
N LEU A 75 3.67 6.31 -8.04
CA LEU A 75 3.55 6.79 -9.42
C LEU A 75 2.52 7.92 -9.59
N GLY A 76 1.79 8.30 -8.53
CA GLY A 76 0.66 9.24 -8.64
C GLY A 76 -0.55 8.66 -9.37
N GLN A 77 -0.66 7.33 -9.46
CA GLN A 77 -1.68 6.60 -10.23
C GLN A 77 -2.66 5.78 -9.36
N TYR A 78 -2.56 5.86 -8.04
CA TYR A 78 -3.52 5.19 -7.15
C TYR A 78 -4.91 5.82 -7.25
N GLN A 79 -5.93 4.97 -7.23
CA GLN A 79 -7.35 5.34 -7.20
C GLN A 79 -8.05 4.51 -6.14
N SER A 80 -8.99 5.11 -5.39
CA SER A 80 -9.66 4.46 -4.26
C SER A 80 -10.45 3.21 -4.65
N GLN A 81 -10.91 3.13 -5.91
CA GLN A 81 -11.63 1.98 -6.45
C GLN A 81 -10.78 0.70 -6.45
N LEU A 82 -9.45 0.86 -6.57
CA LEU A 82 -8.52 -0.26 -6.63
C LEU A 82 -8.49 -1.06 -5.33
N GLU A 83 -8.86 -0.46 -4.20
CA GLU A 83 -8.95 -1.13 -2.89
C GLU A 83 -9.89 -2.35 -2.91
N ASN A 84 -10.87 -2.34 -3.80
CA ASN A 84 -11.89 -3.40 -3.90
C ASN A 84 -11.56 -4.46 -4.95
N GLU A 85 -10.49 -4.32 -5.76
CA GLU A 85 -10.14 -5.29 -6.81
C GLU A 85 -9.94 -6.70 -6.25
N LEU A 86 -9.43 -6.81 -5.03
CA LEU A 86 -9.19 -8.08 -4.35
C LEU A 86 -10.47 -8.88 -4.10
N ASN A 87 -11.61 -8.20 -3.91
CA ASN A 87 -12.89 -8.84 -3.67
C ASN A 87 -13.53 -9.35 -4.96
N ALA A 88 -13.26 -8.70 -6.10
CA ALA A 88 -13.84 -9.03 -7.40
C ALA A 88 -13.29 -10.32 -8.04
N TYR A 89 -12.15 -10.85 -7.57
CA TYR A 89 -11.56 -12.10 -8.06
C TYR A 89 -11.95 -13.35 -7.24
N HIS A 90 -12.79 -13.17 -6.21
CA HIS A 90 -13.21 -14.24 -5.30
C HIS A 90 -14.72 -14.49 -5.26
N GLU A 91 -15.50 -13.85 -6.16
CA GLU A 91 -16.86 -14.23 -6.56
C GLU A 91 -16.82 -15.05 -7.86
#